data_AF-C5KSI2-F1
#
_entry.id   AF-C5KSI2-F1
#
_cell.length_a   1.000
_cell.length_b   1.000
_cell.length_c   1.000
_cell.angle_alpha   90.00
_cell.angle_beta   90.00
_cell.angle_gamma   90.00
#
_symmetry.space_group_name_H-M   'P 1'
#
loop_
_entity.id
_entity.type
_entity.pdbx_description
1 polymer ?
#
loop_
_entity_poly.entity_id
_entity_poly.type
_entity_poly.pdbx_seq_one_letter_code
_entity_poly.pdbx_strand_id
1 'polypeptide(L)' 'GNVSKLVHTPLTDKCYMTLMHGLHLGFGGNPYGPAGTGKTESVKALGGWLGRQVLMFNCDEGIDYKSMGRIFIG' A
#
# COMPACT_ATOMS: atom_id res chain seq x y z
N GLY A 1 3.48 -1.97 16.90
CA GLY A 1 4.33 -0.85 17.37
C GLY A 1 3.59 0.47 17.21
N ASN A 2 3.97 1.52 17.94
CA ASN A 2 3.36 2.84 17.82
C ASN A 2 3.92 3.58 16.59
N VAL A 3 3.27 3.43 15.44
CA VAL A 3 3.67 4.04 14.16
C VAL A 3 2.96 5.37 13.93
N SER A 4 3.59 6.29 13.19
CA SER A 4 2.97 7.56 12.80
C SER A 4 1.67 7.31 12.02
N LYS A 5 0.59 7.99 12.44
CA LYS A 5 -0.75 7.81 11.86
C LYS A 5 -1.00 8.85 10.78
N LEU A 6 -1.54 8.40 9.65
CA LEU A 6 -2.01 9.28 8.58
C LEU A 6 -3.33 9.94 9.00
N VAL A 7 -3.41 11.27 8.86
CA VAL A 7 -4.62 12.04 9.17
C VAL A 7 -5.75 11.63 8.24
N HIS A 8 -6.95 11.43 8.78
CA HIS A 8 -8.14 11.13 7.99
C HIS A 8 -8.62 12.37 7.23
N THR A 9 -8.81 12.20 5.93
CA THR A 9 -9.39 13.18 5.01
C THR A 9 -10.46 12.51 4.15
N PRO A 10 -11.37 13.28 3.54
CA PRO A 10 -12.35 12.72 2.60
C PRO A 10 -11.71 12.00 1.40
N LEU A 11 -10.49 12.37 1.00
CA LEU A 11 -9.76 11.71 -0.08
C LEU A 11 -9.22 10.34 0.35
N THR A 12 -8.64 10.25 1.56
CA THR A 12 -8.14 8.97 2.09
C THR A 12 -9.28 8.00 2.34
N ASP A 13 -10.44 8.48 2.76
CA ASP A 13 -11.62 7.64 2.98
C ASP A 13 -12.10 6.98 1.66
N LYS A 14 -12.19 7.77 0.58
CA LYS A 14 -12.47 7.23 -0.77
C LYS A 14 -11.41 6.22 -1.22
N CYS A 15 -10.13 6.49 -0.96
CA CYS A 15 -9.05 5.56 -1.28
C CYS A 15 -9.22 4.23 -0.54
N TYR A 16 -9.52 4.27 0.76
CA TYR A 16 -9.74 3.08 1.57
C TYR A 16 -10.95 2.28 1.12
N MET A 17 -12.07 2.95 0.80
CA MET A 17 -13.25 2.26 0.27
C MET A 17 -12.95 1.49 -1.01
N THR A 18 -12.22 2.10 -1.96
CA THR A 18 -11.84 1.44 -3.21
C THR A 18 -10.90 0.25 -2.97
N LEU A 19 -9.89 0.42 -2.11
CA LEU A 19 -8.94 -0.65 -1.77
C LEU A 19 -9.65 -1.83 -1.08
N MET A 20 -10.55 -1.56 -0.15
CA MET A 20 -11.34 -2.57 0.55
C MET A 20 -12.33 -3.28 -0.37
N HIS A 21 -12.96 -2.55 -1.29
CA HIS A 21 -13.85 -3.14 -2.29
C HIS A 21 -13.09 -4.07 -3.25
N GLY A 22 -11.91 -3.65 -3.73
CA GLY A 22 -11.04 -4.51 -4.54
C GLY A 22 -10.64 -5.78 -3.80
N LEU A 23 -10.23 -5.64 -2.54
CA LEU A 23 -9.88 -6.78 -1.69
C LEU A 23 -11.06 -7.74 -1.48
N HIS A 24 -12.27 -7.22 -1.28
CA HIS A 24 -13.49 -8.04 -1.16
C HIS A 24 -13.75 -8.88 -2.41
N LEU A 25 -13.44 -8.35 -3.59
CA LEU A 25 -13.57 -9.05 -4.88
C LEU A 25 -12.39 -9.98 -5.21
N GLY A 26 -11.37 -10.06 -4.34
CA GLY A 26 -10.15 -10.84 -4.59
C GLY A 26 -9.13 -10.15 -5.51
N PHE A 27 -9.26 -8.85 -5.73
CA PHE A 27 -8.32 -8.05 -6.52
C PHE A 27 -7.34 -7.25 -5.65
N GLY A 28 -6.19 -6.91 -6.21
CA GLY A 28 -5.29 -5.90 -5.66
C GLY A 28 -5.75 -4.48 -6.01
N GLY A 29 -5.34 -3.50 -5.19
CA GLY A 29 -5.63 -2.09 -5.43
C GLY A 29 -4.39 -1.30 -5.83
N ASN A 30 -4.53 -0.39 -6.79
CA ASN A 30 -3.44 0.47 -7.27
C ASN A 30 -3.85 1.97 -7.25
N PRO A 31 -3.61 2.70 -6.14
CA PRO A 31 -3.81 4.14 -6.10
C PRO A 31 -2.82 4.83 -7.06
N TYR A 32 -3.31 5.63 -8.00
CA TYR A 32 -2.49 6.33 -9.00
C TYR A 32 -2.53 7.86 -8.81
N GLY A 33 -1.42 8.54 -9.14
CA GLY A 33 -1.32 10.00 -9.08
C GLY A 33 0.12 10.52 -8.89
N PRO A 34 0.31 11.85 -8.87
CA PRO A 34 1.63 12.51 -8.77
C PRO A 34 2.45 12.10 -7.54
N ALA A 35 3.75 12.35 -7.56
CA ALA A 35 4.60 12.15 -6.37
C ALA A 35 4.15 13.04 -5.21
N GLY A 36 4.30 12.55 -3.97
CA GLY A 36 3.92 13.29 -2.75
C GLY A 36 2.43 13.35 -2.42
N THR A 37 1.56 12.67 -3.18
CA THR A 37 0.10 12.67 -2.90
C THR A 37 -0.37 11.62 -1.88
N GLY A 38 0.55 10.98 -1.15
CA GLY A 38 0.19 10.09 -0.05
C GLY A 38 -0.28 8.68 -0.46
N LYS A 39 0.02 8.21 -1.68
CA LYS A 39 -0.42 6.91 -2.21
C LYS A 39 0.10 5.74 -1.35
N THR A 40 1.41 5.72 -1.15
CA THR A 40 2.14 4.71 -0.38
C THR A 40 1.71 4.74 1.09
N GLU A 41 1.57 5.94 1.63
CA GLU A 41 1.17 6.21 3.01
C GLU A 41 -0.28 5.76 3.27
N SER A 42 -1.17 5.96 2.31
CA SER A 42 -2.57 5.49 2.40
C SER A 42 -2.64 3.96 2.48
N VAL A 43 -1.93 3.26 1.59
CA VAL A 43 -1.89 1.78 1.62
C VAL A 43 -1.30 1.27 2.94
N LYS A 44 -0.21 1.89 3.41
CA LYS A 44 0.44 1.54 4.68
C LYS A 44 -0.47 1.79 5.88
N ALA A 45 -1.19 2.91 5.89
CA ALA A 45 -2.14 3.23 6.94
C ALA A 45 -3.27 2.21 6.98
N LEU A 46 -3.90 1.92 5.83
CA LEU A 46 -4.98 0.92 5.73
C LEU A 46 -4.52 -0.46 6.23
N GLY A 47 -3.35 -0.94 5.82
CA GLY A 47 -2.80 -2.21 6.31
C GLY A 47 -2.58 -2.21 7.83
N GLY A 48 -2.11 -1.08 8.39
CA GLY A 48 -2.00 -0.90 9.84
C GLY A 48 -3.34 -1.03 10.58
N TRP A 49 -4.42 -0.47 10.03
CA TRP A 49 -5.77 -0.64 10.58
C TRP A 49 -6.28 -2.07 10.49
N LEU A 50 -5.90 -2.81 9.43
CA LEU A 50 -6.22 -4.23 9.26
C LEU A 50 -5.31 -5.18 10.06
N GLY A 51 -4.34 -4.65 10.81
CA GLY A 51 -3.34 -5.46 11.52
C GLY A 51 -2.42 -6.26 10.60
N ARG A 52 -2.27 -5.84 9.34
CA ARG A 52 -1.44 -6.50 8.32
C ARG A 52 -0.11 -5.78 8.15
N GLN A 53 0.98 -6.55 8.09
CA GLN A 53 2.29 -6.01 7.74
C GLN A 53 2.30 -5.60 6.26
N VAL A 54 2.64 -4.35 5.99
CA VAL A 54 2.79 -3.81 4.64
C VAL A 54 4.28 -3.64 4.33
N LEU A 55 4.77 -4.41 3.36
CA LEU A 55 6.13 -4.30 2.84
C LEU A 55 6.14 -3.36 1.63
N MET A 56 7.02 -2.37 1.66
CA MET A 56 7.19 -1.42 0.56
C MET A 56 8.52 -1.68 -0.12
N PHE A 57 8.48 -1.96 -1.41
CA PHE A 57 9.66 -2.18 -2.23
C PHE A 57 9.84 -0.98 -3.16
N ASN A 58 11.03 -0.37 -3.14
CA ASN A 58 11.37 0.66 -4.12
C ASN A 58 11.77 -0.01 -5.44
N CYS A 59 11.08 0.31 -6.53
CA CYS A 59 11.31 -0.26 -7.85
C CYS A 59 12.38 0.53 -8.62
N ASP A 60 13.59 0.61 -8.08
CA ASP A 60 14.74 1.30 -8.68
C ASP A 60 15.73 0.30 -9.34
N GLU A 61 16.76 0.76 -10.05
CA GLU A 61 17.77 -0.06 -10.73
C GLU A 61 18.47 -1.08 -9.81
N GLY A 62 18.46 -0.86 -8.50
CA GLY A 62 19.00 -1.79 -7.51
C GLY A 62 18.18 -3.08 -7.30
N ILE A 63 16.95 -3.18 -7.81
CA ILE A 63 16.09 -4.36 -7.64
C ILE A 63 16.05 -5.24 -8.89
N ASP A 64 16.82 -6.33 -8.86
CA ASP A 64 16.82 -7.31 -9.93
C ASP A 64 15.60 -8.26 -9.87
N TYR A 65 15.19 -8.78 -11.02
CA TYR A 65 14.07 -9.73 -11.14
C TYR A 65 14.26 -10.99 -10.27
N LYS A 66 15.50 -11.44 -10.04
CA LYS A 66 15.80 -12.57 -9.15
C LYS A 66 15.50 -12.22 -7.69
N SER A 67 15.72 -10.97 -7.29
CA SER A 67 15.38 -10.49 -5.96
C SER A 67 13.85 -10.38 -5.80
N MET A 68 13.14 -9.87 -6.81
CA MET A 68 11.67 -9.89 -6.81
C MET A 68 11.11 -11.33 -6.71
N GLY A 69 11.66 -12.27 -7.48
CA GLY A 69 11.24 -13.68 -7.42
C GLY A 69 11.39 -14.29 -6.03
N ARG A 70 12.50 -14.01 -5.34
CA ARG A 70 12.71 -14.46 -3.95
C ARG A 70 11.72 -13.83 -2.97
N ILE A 71 11.32 -12.58 -3.18
CA ILE A 71 10.30 -11.90 -2.36
C ILE A 71 8.91 -12.53 -2.56
N PHE A 72 8.54 -12.88 -3.79
CA PHE A 72 7.24 -13.49 -4.09
C PHE A 72 7.12 -14.94 -3.62
N ILE A 73 8.23 -15.68 -3.57
CA ILE A 73 8.27 -17.06 -3.04
C ILE A 73 8.30 -17.07 -1.50
N GLY A 74 8.64 -15.93 -0.88
CA GLY A 74 8.90 -15.74 0.54
C GLY A 74 7.96 -16.48 1.49
#